data_AF-A0A729UUF3-F1
#
_entry.id   AF-A0A729UUF3-F1
#
_cell.length_a   1.000
_cell.length_b   1.000
_cell.length_c   1.000
_cell.angle_alpha   90.00
_cell.angle_beta   90.00
_cell.angle_gamma   90.00
#
_symmetry.space_group_name_H-M   'P 1'
#
loop_
_entity.id
_entity.type
_entity.pdbx_description
1 polymer ?
#
loop_
_entity_poly.entity_id
_entity_poly.type
_entity_poly.pdbx_seq_one_letter_code
_entity_poly.pdbx_strand_id
1 'polypeptide(L)'
;VLAHIHSRCQRDADIIREKALRRISRECGTEIDCTLLLNKMVDILQNARLTINFNAAKIDFASLLKNKEYLNSYALGCRPGDLPAYNVGRDSVETKAFELERLADSPYAPYGQTGGFSVAYTPNSRTFSPTSRPIYAALDFLNGENGGASAYGKSFFELNDNVKTNCTLSPFDIYGHRFGLDTSKLSTFWHMENLIASCQNDFFGYNCFKSLVKMAKGEKFLAHS
;
A
#
# COMPACT_ATOMS: atom_id res chain seq x y z
N VAL A 1 -11.20 6.93 -11.86
CA VAL A 1 -10.70 6.89 -10.46
C VAL A 1 -9.18 7.09 -10.37
N LEU A 2 -8.35 6.22 -10.96
CA LEU A 2 -6.88 6.35 -10.85
C LEU A 2 -6.33 7.68 -11.36
N ALA A 3 -6.87 8.23 -12.46
CA ALA A 3 -6.48 9.56 -12.95
C ALA A 3 -6.81 10.69 -11.97
N HIS A 4 -7.94 10.59 -11.24
CA HIS A 4 -8.30 11.54 -10.17
C HIS A 4 -7.36 11.41 -8.98
N ILE A 5 -7.08 10.18 -8.54
CA ILE A 5 -6.09 9.91 -7.48
C ILE A 5 -4.73 10.49 -7.87
N HIS A 6 -4.27 10.25 -9.10
CA HIS A 6 -3.01 10.79 -9.61
C HIS A 6 -3.01 12.33 -9.60
N SER A 7 -4.07 12.97 -10.12
CA SER A 7 -4.21 14.44 -10.08
C SER A 7 -4.22 14.99 -8.65
N ARG A 8 -4.87 14.31 -7.71
CA ARG A 8 -4.82 14.64 -6.27
C ARG A 8 -3.39 14.55 -5.74
N CYS A 9 -2.71 13.44 -5.98
CA CYS A 9 -1.33 13.26 -5.54
C CYS A 9 -0.41 14.35 -6.10
N GLN A 10 -0.60 14.75 -7.37
CA GLN A 10 0.22 15.76 -8.01
C GLN A 10 0.07 17.16 -7.41
N ARG A 11 -1.12 17.49 -6.87
CA ARG A 11 -1.33 18.79 -6.19
C ARG A 11 -0.48 18.96 -4.94
N ASP A 12 -0.28 17.87 -4.21
CA ASP A 12 0.45 17.88 -2.93
C ASP A 12 1.90 17.37 -3.08
N ALA A 13 2.33 17.07 -4.31
CA ALA A 13 3.61 16.43 -4.61
C ALA A 13 4.81 17.23 -4.09
N ASP A 14 4.86 18.53 -4.35
CA ASP A 14 5.98 19.38 -3.91
C ASP A 14 6.05 19.46 -2.39
N ILE A 15 4.91 19.59 -1.72
CA ILE A 15 4.81 19.67 -0.25
C ILE A 15 5.27 18.36 0.39
N ILE A 16 4.84 17.22 -0.15
CA ILE A 16 5.21 15.90 0.38
C ILE A 16 6.68 15.59 0.09
N ARG A 17 7.16 15.92 -1.12
CA ARG A 17 8.57 15.81 -1.46
C ARG A 17 9.43 16.62 -0.51
N GLU A 18 9.03 17.85 -0.20
CA GLU A 18 9.73 18.69 0.78
C GLU A 18 9.73 18.06 2.18
N LYS A 19 8.59 17.50 2.63
CA LYS A 19 8.51 16.77 3.91
C LYS A 19 9.47 15.58 3.94
N ALA A 20 9.55 14.80 2.87
CA ALA A 20 10.47 13.67 2.76
C ALA A 20 11.95 14.13 2.79
N LEU A 21 12.29 15.21 2.07
CA LEU A 21 13.64 15.79 2.09
C LEU A 21 14.03 16.30 3.48
N ARG A 22 13.13 17.05 4.15
CA ARG A 22 13.36 17.54 5.53
C ARG A 22 13.59 16.38 6.49
N ARG A 23 12.86 15.27 6.33
CA ARG A 23 13.08 14.06 7.12
C ARG A 23 14.46 13.46 6.87
N ILE A 24 14.85 13.27 5.60
CA ILE A 24 16.16 12.72 5.24
C ILE A 24 17.27 13.59 5.80
N SER A 25 17.20 14.91 5.61
CA SER A 25 18.18 15.85 6.14
C SER A 25 18.32 15.74 7.66
N ARG A 26 17.20 15.67 8.38
CA ARG A 26 17.17 15.52 9.85
C ARG A 26 17.79 14.21 10.32
N GLU A 27 17.47 13.09 9.67
CA GLU A 27 17.84 11.75 10.15
C GLU A 27 19.17 11.23 9.60
N CYS A 28 19.63 11.76 8.47
CA CYS A 28 20.86 11.32 7.80
C CYS A 28 21.99 12.36 7.87
N GLY A 29 21.70 13.61 8.23
CA GLY A 29 22.67 14.71 8.30
C GLY A 29 22.75 15.52 7.01
N THR A 30 23.43 16.67 7.08
CA THR A 30 23.52 17.67 6.01
C THR A 30 24.60 17.40 4.96
N GLU A 31 25.51 16.46 5.21
CA GLU A 31 26.62 16.12 4.30
C GLU A 31 26.18 15.21 3.14
N ILE A 32 24.96 14.69 3.19
CA ILE A 32 24.40 13.79 2.18
C ILE A 32 23.54 14.58 1.21
N ASP A 33 23.68 14.29 -0.09
CA ASP A 33 22.73 14.72 -1.11
C ASP A 33 21.35 14.07 -0.84
N CYS A 34 20.50 14.83 -0.14
CA CYS A 34 19.17 14.38 0.26
C CYS A 34 18.26 14.13 -0.95
N THR A 35 18.46 14.86 -2.05
CA THR A 35 17.66 14.71 -3.28
C THR A 35 18.02 13.41 -3.99
N LEU A 36 19.31 13.15 -4.16
CA LEU A 36 19.78 11.89 -4.73
C LEU A 36 19.34 10.70 -3.87
N LEU A 37 19.48 10.80 -2.54
CA LEU A 37 19.06 9.75 -1.63
C LEU A 37 17.55 9.50 -1.71
N LEU A 38 16.73 10.55 -1.71
CA LEU A 38 15.27 10.43 -1.86
C LEU A 38 14.90 9.72 -3.17
N ASN A 39 15.50 10.12 -4.30
CA ASN A 39 15.20 9.52 -5.60
C ASN A 39 15.54 8.01 -5.61
N LYS A 40 16.67 7.61 -5.02
CA LYS A 40 17.02 6.19 -4.87
C LYS A 40 16.04 5.43 -3.98
N MET A 41 15.61 6.04 -2.88
CA MET A 41 14.62 5.42 -1.99
C MET A 41 13.27 5.21 -2.68
N VAL A 42 12.82 6.19 -3.49
CA VAL A 42 11.61 6.07 -4.31
C VAL A 42 11.75 4.95 -5.33
N ASP A 43 12.87 4.89 -6.04
CA ASP A 43 13.16 3.84 -7.02
C ASP A 43 13.13 2.43 -6.38
N ILE A 44 13.74 2.26 -5.21
CA ILE A 44 13.68 1.00 -4.46
C ILE A 44 12.23 0.62 -4.14
N LEU A 45 11.42 1.56 -3.65
CA LEU A 45 10.02 1.27 -3.30
C LEU A 45 9.15 0.94 -4.53
N GLN A 46 9.38 1.60 -5.67
CA GLN A 46 8.64 1.32 -6.90
C GLN A 46 8.98 -0.06 -7.49
N ASN A 47 10.24 -0.48 -7.37
CA ASN A 47 10.72 -1.78 -7.85
C ASN A 47 10.60 -2.92 -6.83
N ALA A 48 10.21 -2.64 -5.59
CA ALA A 48 10.02 -3.65 -4.55
C ALA A 48 8.91 -4.66 -4.89
N ARG A 49 9.08 -5.92 -4.47
CA ARG A 49 8.08 -6.96 -4.66
C ARG A 49 6.83 -6.65 -3.84
N LEU A 50 5.65 -6.87 -4.41
CA LEU A 50 4.39 -6.81 -3.67
C LEU A 50 3.97 -8.22 -3.29
N THR A 51 4.06 -8.57 -1.99
CA THR A 51 3.90 -9.95 -1.54
C THR A 51 2.67 -10.16 -0.68
N ILE A 52 1.99 -11.30 -0.84
CA ILE A 52 0.96 -11.80 0.09
C ILE A 52 1.51 -13.02 0.83
N ASN A 53 1.75 -12.87 2.12
CA ASN A 53 2.22 -13.93 3.00
C ASN A 53 1.09 -14.87 3.45
N PHE A 54 1.38 -16.16 3.55
CA PHE A 54 0.45 -17.17 4.01
C PHE A 54 1.13 -18.39 4.65
N ASN A 55 0.36 -19.12 5.46
CA ASN A 55 0.77 -20.41 5.97
C ASN A 55 0.31 -21.52 5.01
N ALA A 56 1.23 -22.14 4.28
CA ALA A 56 0.92 -23.17 3.29
C ALA A 56 0.12 -24.36 3.88
N ALA A 57 0.34 -24.71 5.15
CA ALA A 57 -0.40 -25.78 5.81
C ALA A 57 -1.87 -25.42 6.09
N LYS A 58 -2.23 -24.14 5.97
CA LYS A 58 -3.60 -23.63 6.16
C LYS A 58 -4.28 -23.25 4.84
N ILE A 59 -3.57 -23.32 3.71
CA ILE A 59 -4.15 -23.05 2.39
C ILE A 59 -4.67 -24.35 1.78
N ASP A 60 -5.96 -24.36 1.44
CA ASP A 60 -6.55 -25.38 0.58
C ASP A 60 -6.28 -25.05 -0.89
N PHE A 61 -5.10 -25.48 -1.37
CA PHE A 61 -4.71 -25.30 -2.76
C PHE A 61 -5.63 -26.05 -3.74
N ALA A 62 -6.27 -27.15 -3.34
CA ALA A 62 -7.11 -27.94 -4.22
C ALA A 62 -8.41 -27.19 -4.56
N SER A 63 -9.04 -26.54 -3.58
CA SER A 63 -10.19 -25.67 -3.82
C SER A 63 -9.79 -24.39 -4.56
N LEU A 64 -8.60 -23.87 -4.28
CA LEU A 64 -8.05 -22.68 -4.93
C LEU A 64 -7.83 -22.89 -6.44
N LEU A 65 -7.32 -24.06 -6.85
CA LEU A 65 -7.17 -24.41 -8.28
C LEU A 65 -8.52 -24.60 -9.00
N LYS A 66 -9.56 -25.04 -8.30
CA LYS A 66 -10.90 -25.27 -8.89
C LYS A 66 -11.66 -23.98 -9.17
N ASN A 67 -11.52 -22.98 -8.30
CA ASN A 67 -12.30 -21.75 -8.40
C ASN A 67 -11.81 -20.77 -9.47
N LYS A 68 -10.65 -21.02 -10.09
CA LYS A 68 -10.03 -20.23 -11.19
C LYS A 68 -9.83 -18.72 -10.96
N GLU A 69 -10.36 -18.17 -9.87
CA GLU A 69 -10.31 -16.77 -9.53
C GLU A 69 -9.62 -16.62 -8.16
N TYR A 70 -8.52 -15.88 -8.18
CA TYR A 70 -7.92 -15.35 -6.96
C TYR A 70 -8.72 -14.12 -6.56
N LEU A 71 -9.52 -14.21 -5.51
CA LEU A 71 -10.05 -12.98 -4.90
C LEU A 71 -8.87 -12.26 -4.25
N ASN A 72 -8.71 -10.96 -4.52
CA ASN A 72 -7.70 -10.13 -3.86
C ASN A 72 -7.92 -9.99 -2.33
N SER A 73 -8.95 -10.64 -1.81
CA SER A 73 -9.33 -10.70 -0.41
C SER A 73 -8.81 -11.96 0.27
N TYR A 74 -7.49 -12.08 0.46
CA TYR A 74 -6.96 -12.96 1.51
C TYR A 74 -7.15 -12.30 2.88
N ALA A 75 -8.40 -11.98 3.23
CA ALA A 75 -8.77 -11.80 4.61
C ALA A 75 -8.94 -13.22 5.18
N LEU A 76 -8.07 -13.62 6.11
CA LEU A 76 -8.22 -14.90 6.82
C LEU A 76 -9.64 -14.97 7.42
N GLY A 77 -10.47 -15.90 6.94
CA GLY A 77 -11.82 -16.14 7.45
C GLY A 77 -12.99 -15.46 6.72
N CYS A 78 -12.77 -14.77 5.59
CA CYS A 78 -13.86 -14.19 4.80
C CYS A 78 -14.29 -15.08 3.62
N ARG A 79 -15.60 -15.19 3.36
CA ARG A 79 -16.13 -15.91 2.20
C ARG A 79 -16.18 -15.00 0.97
N PRO A 80 -16.20 -15.56 -0.26
CA PRO A 80 -16.57 -14.81 -1.45
C PRO A 80 -17.91 -14.07 -1.25
N GLY A 81 -17.90 -12.74 -1.37
CA GLY A 81 -19.09 -11.90 -1.16
C GLY A 81 -19.23 -11.30 0.25
N ASP A 82 -18.46 -11.78 1.24
CA ASP A 82 -18.35 -11.09 2.52
C ASP A 82 -17.43 -9.87 2.33
N LEU A 83 -17.97 -8.67 2.55
CA LEU A 83 -17.14 -7.49 2.79
C LEU A 83 -16.74 -7.50 4.26
N PRO A 84 -15.50 -7.88 4.62
CA PRO A 84 -15.04 -7.67 5.98
C PRO A 84 -15.22 -6.19 6.35
N ALA A 85 -15.61 -5.90 7.60
CA ALA A 85 -15.74 -4.53 8.12
C ALA A 85 -14.51 -3.66 7.81
N TYR A 86 -13.35 -4.31 7.69
CA TYR A 86 -12.11 -3.76 7.17
C TYR A 86 -12.25 -3.03 5.82
N ASN A 87 -12.96 -3.60 4.83
CA ASN A 87 -13.15 -2.99 3.52
C ASN A 87 -13.98 -1.71 3.60
N VAL A 88 -14.97 -1.66 4.51
CA VAL A 88 -15.78 -0.45 4.74
C VAL A 88 -14.93 0.67 5.37
N GLY A 89 -14.07 0.32 6.34
CA GLY A 89 -13.12 1.26 6.93
C GLY A 89 -12.11 1.80 5.92
N ARG A 90 -11.50 0.92 5.11
CA ARG A 90 -10.54 1.29 4.07
C ARG A 90 -11.18 2.13 2.97
N ASP A 91 -12.36 1.75 2.48
CA ASP A 91 -13.11 2.52 1.48
C ASP A 91 -13.43 3.94 1.98
N SER A 92 -13.81 4.08 3.26
CA SER A 92 -14.02 5.39 3.88
C SER A 92 -12.74 6.24 3.95
N VAL A 93 -11.61 5.61 4.30
CA VAL A 93 -10.29 6.27 4.37
C VAL A 93 -9.83 6.72 2.97
N GLU A 94 -9.93 5.84 1.97
CA GLU A 94 -9.56 6.15 0.58
C GLU A 94 -10.47 7.23 0.00
N THR A 95 -11.77 7.15 0.27
CA THR A 95 -12.75 8.15 -0.16
C THR A 95 -12.35 9.53 0.34
N LYS A 96 -12.12 9.67 1.66
CA LYS A 96 -11.70 10.94 2.26
C LYS A 96 -10.32 11.40 1.80
N ALA A 97 -9.33 10.50 1.73
CA ALA A 97 -7.95 10.83 1.38
C ALA A 97 -7.82 11.35 -0.06
N PHE A 98 -8.62 10.79 -0.98
CA PHE A 98 -8.56 11.13 -2.40
C PHE A 98 -9.77 11.92 -2.89
N GLU A 99 -10.64 12.38 -1.97
CA GLU A 99 -11.89 13.08 -2.26
C GLU A 99 -12.70 12.37 -3.36
N LEU A 100 -12.88 11.06 -3.22
CA LEU A 100 -13.58 10.24 -4.23
C LEU A 100 -15.05 10.63 -4.36
N GLU A 101 -15.64 11.22 -3.33
CA GLU A 101 -16.98 11.80 -3.35
C GLU A 101 -17.11 12.97 -4.34
N ARG A 102 -16.01 13.67 -4.66
CA ARG A 102 -16.00 14.80 -5.60
C ARG A 102 -15.76 14.36 -7.04
N LEU A 103 -15.68 13.06 -7.29
CA LEU A 103 -15.29 12.55 -8.58
C LEU A 103 -16.39 12.79 -9.63
N ALA A 104 -17.66 12.81 -9.22
CA ALA A 104 -18.80 13.18 -10.06
C ALA A 104 -18.71 14.62 -10.59
N ASP A 105 -18.09 15.53 -9.82
CA ASP A 105 -17.92 16.94 -10.18
C ASP A 105 -16.56 17.23 -10.85
N SER A 106 -15.78 16.18 -11.15
CA SER A 106 -14.43 16.31 -11.72
C SER A 106 -14.42 16.02 -13.23
N PRO A 107 -13.37 16.45 -13.96
CA PRO A 107 -13.13 16.02 -15.34
C PRO A 107 -13.01 14.49 -15.49
N TYR A 108 -12.85 13.78 -14.37
CA TYR A 108 -12.72 12.33 -14.32
C TYR A 108 -14.04 11.60 -14.06
N ALA A 109 -15.17 12.30 -13.95
CA ALA A 109 -16.50 11.71 -13.75
C ALA A 109 -16.83 10.58 -14.75
N PRO A 110 -16.52 10.68 -16.07
CA PRO A 110 -16.75 9.58 -17.01
C PRO A 110 -15.96 8.31 -16.69
N TYR A 111 -14.84 8.44 -15.96
CA TYR A 111 -13.91 7.37 -15.61
C TYR A 111 -14.04 6.90 -14.16
N GLY A 112 -14.97 7.42 -13.37
CA GLY A 112 -15.22 6.93 -12.03
C GLY A 112 -16.68 7.05 -11.65
N GLN A 113 -17.41 5.98 -11.94
CA GLN A 113 -18.70 5.76 -11.31
C GLN A 113 -18.44 5.25 -9.90
N THR A 114 -18.04 6.09 -8.93
CA THR A 114 -17.80 5.68 -7.55
C THR A 114 -19.11 5.77 -6.76
N GLY A 115 -20.01 4.81 -6.97
CA GLY A 115 -21.28 4.77 -6.25
C GLY A 115 -21.21 4.13 -4.85
N GLY A 116 -20.02 3.73 -4.37
CA GLY A 116 -19.87 2.94 -3.14
C GLY A 116 -20.55 1.56 -3.25
N PHE A 117 -21.04 1.03 -2.12
CA PHE A 117 -21.86 -0.18 -2.09
C PHE A 117 -23.35 0.16 -1.91
N SER A 118 -24.22 -0.65 -2.51
CA SER A 118 -25.65 -0.62 -2.18
C SER A 118 -25.89 -1.10 -0.75
N VAL A 119 -27.11 -0.90 -0.23
CA VAL A 119 -27.57 -1.49 1.04
C VAL A 119 -27.50 -3.03 1.00
N ALA A 120 -27.54 -3.62 -0.19
CA ALA A 120 -27.35 -5.05 -0.43
C ALA A 120 -25.87 -5.44 -0.62
N TYR A 121 -24.93 -4.56 -0.28
CA TYR A 121 -23.48 -4.79 -0.36
C TYR A 121 -22.97 -5.13 -1.77
N THR A 122 -23.64 -4.65 -2.81
CA THR A 122 -23.18 -4.78 -4.21
C THR A 122 -22.42 -3.53 -4.63
N PRO A 123 -21.25 -3.64 -5.30
CA PRO A 123 -20.56 -2.46 -5.83
C PRO A 123 -21.48 -1.70 -6.79
N ASN A 124 -21.70 -0.42 -6.53
CA ASN A 124 -22.47 0.46 -7.42
C ASN A 124 -21.60 0.97 -8.60
N SER A 125 -20.32 0.57 -8.64
CA SER A 125 -19.39 0.84 -9.73
C SER A 125 -19.12 -0.40 -10.56
N ARG A 126 -19.19 -0.29 -11.89
CA ARG A 126 -18.71 -1.36 -12.80
C ARG A 126 -17.19 -1.42 -12.90
N THR A 127 -16.47 -0.33 -12.63
CA THR A 127 -15.03 -0.21 -12.92
C THR A 127 -14.15 -0.11 -11.67
N PHE A 128 -14.73 0.12 -10.50
CA PHE A 128 -14.02 0.13 -9.22
C PHE A 128 -14.68 -0.86 -8.25
N SER A 129 -14.10 -2.05 -8.11
CA SER A 129 -14.46 -2.96 -7.03
C SER A 129 -13.45 -2.80 -5.90
N PRO A 130 -13.87 -2.62 -4.64
CA PRO A 130 -12.96 -2.71 -3.49
C PRO A 130 -12.27 -4.09 -3.37
N THR A 131 -12.79 -5.12 -4.04
CA THR A 131 -12.14 -6.42 -4.20
C THR A 131 -11.12 -6.47 -5.36
N SER A 132 -10.90 -5.36 -6.10
CA SER A 132 -9.90 -5.27 -7.18
C SER A 132 -8.48 -5.00 -6.68
N ARG A 133 -8.33 -4.70 -5.38
CA ARG A 133 -7.04 -4.43 -4.72
C ARG A 133 -6.78 -5.48 -3.65
N PRO A 134 -5.53 -5.90 -3.45
CA PRO A 134 -5.18 -6.77 -2.33
C PRO A 134 -5.56 -6.09 -1.02
N ILE A 135 -6.36 -6.80 -0.24
CA ILE A 135 -6.78 -6.38 1.10
C ILE A 135 -5.58 -6.46 2.07
N TYR A 136 -4.71 -7.45 1.86
CA TYR A 136 -3.52 -7.67 2.65
C TYR A 136 -2.33 -8.00 1.73
N ALA A 137 -1.36 -7.09 1.66
CA ALA A 137 -0.08 -7.27 0.96
C ALA A 137 0.99 -6.38 1.60
N ALA A 138 2.25 -6.79 1.48
CA ALA A 138 3.41 -6.06 1.97
C ALA A 138 4.32 -5.67 0.81
N LEU A 139 4.87 -4.46 0.87
CA LEU A 139 5.92 -4.01 -0.04
C LEU A 139 7.27 -4.52 0.49
N ASP A 140 7.74 -5.63 -0.07
CA ASP A 140 8.97 -6.30 0.34
C ASP A 140 10.19 -5.72 -0.39
N PHE A 141 10.61 -4.54 0.04
CA PHE A 141 11.76 -3.85 -0.55
C PHE A 141 13.10 -4.46 -0.12
N LEU A 142 13.11 -5.31 0.91
CA LEU A 142 14.31 -5.98 1.42
C LEU A 142 14.61 -7.31 0.75
N ASN A 143 13.67 -7.81 -0.06
CA ASN A 143 13.70 -9.14 -0.63
C ASN A 143 13.85 -10.25 0.43
N GLY A 144 13.01 -10.21 1.47
CA GLY A 144 13.00 -11.24 2.51
C GLY A 144 12.80 -12.65 1.95
N GLU A 145 13.52 -13.63 2.47
CA GLU A 145 13.40 -15.04 2.06
C GLU A 145 11.96 -15.57 2.24
N ASN A 146 11.26 -15.03 3.23
CA ASN A 146 9.90 -15.41 3.60
C ASN A 146 8.88 -14.31 3.26
N GLY A 147 9.17 -13.41 2.30
CA GLY A 147 8.30 -12.29 1.93
C GLY A 147 8.26 -11.15 2.96
N GLY A 148 7.51 -10.08 2.63
CA GLY A 148 7.52 -8.83 3.40
C GLY A 148 6.80 -8.88 4.76
N ALA A 149 5.99 -9.90 5.02
CA ALA A 149 5.23 -10.03 6.26
C ALA A 149 5.17 -11.49 6.76
N SER A 150 6.35 -12.06 7.01
CA SER A 150 6.53 -13.46 7.43
C SER A 150 5.76 -13.87 8.70
N ALA A 151 5.33 -12.90 9.52
CA ALA A 151 4.44 -13.13 10.67
C ALA A 151 3.10 -13.77 10.29
N TYR A 152 2.63 -13.59 9.04
CA TYR A 152 1.39 -14.16 8.51
C TYR A 152 1.62 -15.51 7.81
N GLY A 153 2.88 -15.94 7.76
CA GLY A 153 3.32 -17.23 7.23
C GLY A 153 4.59 -17.09 6.41
N LYS A 154 5.35 -18.19 6.35
CA LYS A 154 6.68 -18.24 5.72
C LYS A 154 6.64 -18.43 4.20
N SER A 155 5.47 -18.75 3.64
CA SER A 155 5.25 -18.84 2.19
C SER A 155 4.61 -17.55 1.70
N PHE A 156 4.84 -17.17 0.45
CA PHE A 156 4.22 -15.98 -0.12
C PHE A 156 3.96 -16.11 -1.63
N PHE A 157 3.00 -15.32 -2.11
CA PHE A 157 2.83 -15.04 -3.53
C PHE A 157 3.39 -13.67 -3.84
N GLU A 158 4.07 -13.54 -4.97
CA GLU A 158 4.42 -12.25 -5.56
C GLU A 158 3.31 -11.82 -6.52
N LEU A 159 2.76 -10.64 -6.29
CA LEU A 159 1.73 -10.06 -7.15
C LEU A 159 2.39 -9.36 -8.35
N ASN A 160 1.70 -9.37 -9.48
CA ASN A 160 2.14 -8.66 -10.68
C ASN A 160 2.28 -7.15 -10.40
N ASP A 161 3.30 -6.53 -11.01
CA ASP A 161 3.58 -5.10 -10.87
C ASP A 161 2.38 -4.20 -11.22
N ASN A 162 1.52 -4.61 -12.15
CA ASN A 162 0.32 -3.85 -12.50
C ASN A 162 -0.70 -3.75 -11.34
N VAL A 163 -0.64 -4.66 -10.36
CA VAL A 163 -1.46 -4.59 -9.15
C VAL A 163 -0.92 -3.48 -8.25
N LYS A 164 0.42 -3.35 -8.15
CA LYS A 164 1.11 -2.34 -7.33
C LYS A 164 0.73 -0.91 -7.71
N THR A 165 0.69 -0.61 -9.01
CA THR A 165 0.30 0.72 -9.52
C THR A 165 -1.13 1.10 -9.14
N ASN A 166 -1.98 0.10 -8.92
CA ASN A 166 -3.37 0.29 -8.56
C ASN A 166 -3.61 0.28 -7.05
N CYS A 167 -2.60 -0.06 -6.24
CA CYS A 167 -2.71 -0.13 -4.79
C CYS A 167 -2.60 1.24 -4.11
N THR A 168 -3.27 1.34 -2.97
CA THR A 168 -2.95 2.35 -1.94
C THR A 168 -2.02 1.70 -0.93
N LEU A 169 -1.07 2.48 -0.44
CA LEU A 169 0.03 2.02 0.40
C LEU A 169 0.00 2.81 1.72
N SER A 170 0.40 2.16 2.80
CA SER A 170 0.47 2.78 4.12
C SER A 170 1.77 2.34 4.80
N PRO A 171 2.39 3.20 5.63
CA PRO A 171 3.57 2.81 6.40
C PRO A 171 3.26 1.87 7.57
N PHE A 172 2.01 1.49 7.79
CA PHE A 172 1.57 0.61 8.87
C PHE A 172 0.59 -0.45 8.37
N ASP A 173 0.49 -1.55 9.12
CA ASP A 173 -0.56 -2.53 8.89
C ASP A 173 -1.93 -1.88 9.14
N ILE A 174 -2.67 -1.78 8.06
CA ILE A 174 -3.98 -1.17 7.97
C ILE A 174 -5.08 -2.04 8.60
N TYR A 175 -4.79 -3.31 8.93
CA TYR A 175 -5.69 -4.18 9.70
C TYR A 175 -5.71 -3.88 11.19
N GLY A 176 -4.58 -3.43 11.75
CA GLY A 176 -4.60 -2.84 13.07
C GLY A 176 -5.45 -1.59 13.02
N HIS A 177 -6.38 -1.39 13.97
CA HIS A 177 -7.19 -0.18 14.19
C HIS A 177 -6.38 1.13 14.38
N ARG A 178 -5.12 1.17 13.95
CA ARG A 178 -4.17 2.28 14.03
C ARG A 178 -4.22 3.21 12.81
N PHE A 179 -5.14 3.01 11.86
CA PHE A 179 -5.62 4.13 11.06
C PHE A 179 -6.47 5.01 11.99
N GLY A 180 -5.81 5.72 12.91
CA GLY A 180 -6.44 6.75 13.72
C GLY A 180 -6.77 7.94 12.83
N LEU A 181 -7.73 7.78 11.91
CA LEU A 181 -8.28 8.78 10.99
C LEU A 181 -7.27 9.61 10.16
N ASP A 182 -5.96 9.37 10.29
CA ASP A 182 -4.91 10.17 9.67
C ASP A 182 -4.69 9.73 8.22
N THR A 183 -5.64 10.11 7.38
CA THR A 183 -5.66 9.91 5.93
C THR A 183 -4.42 10.50 5.23
N SER A 184 -3.71 11.44 5.88
CA SER A 184 -2.54 12.11 5.30
C SER A 184 -1.34 11.17 5.08
N LYS A 185 -1.33 9.99 5.71
CA LYS A 185 -0.26 8.98 5.59
C LYS A 185 -0.49 7.96 4.48
N LEU A 186 -1.66 8.01 3.84
CA LEU A 186 -1.96 7.13 2.72
C LEU A 186 -1.15 7.57 1.49
N SER A 187 -0.57 6.60 0.81
CA SER A 187 0.31 6.80 -0.33
C SER A 187 -0.16 6.00 -1.53
N THR A 188 0.40 6.29 -2.69
CA THR A 188 0.14 5.56 -3.93
C THR A 188 1.46 5.31 -4.65
N PHE A 189 1.44 4.48 -5.69
CA PHE A 189 2.62 4.20 -6.50
C PHE A 189 3.32 5.47 -7.04
N TRP A 190 2.53 6.50 -7.35
CA TRP A 190 3.00 7.77 -7.90
C TRP A 190 3.52 8.74 -6.84
N HIS A 191 3.43 8.38 -5.55
CA HIS A 191 3.74 9.28 -4.45
C HIS A 191 4.43 8.54 -3.29
N MET A 192 5.46 7.76 -3.61
CA MET A 192 6.21 6.98 -2.63
C MET A 192 6.93 7.86 -1.59
N GLU A 193 7.19 9.13 -1.91
CA GLU A 193 7.72 10.11 -0.98
C GLU A 193 6.85 10.25 0.27
N ASN A 194 5.53 10.07 0.17
CA ASN A 194 4.66 10.14 1.34
C ASN A 194 4.88 8.95 2.29
N LEU A 195 5.17 7.74 1.75
CA LEU A 195 5.59 6.61 2.57
C LEU A 195 6.90 6.95 3.29
N ILE A 196 7.88 7.50 2.58
CA ILE A 196 9.17 7.87 3.15
C ILE A 196 9.01 8.93 4.25
N ALA A 197 8.20 9.96 4.00
CA ALA A 197 7.90 11.01 4.98
C ALA A 197 7.20 10.46 6.23
N SER A 198 6.34 9.44 6.07
CA SER A 198 5.44 8.94 7.11
C SER A 198 5.86 7.59 7.72
N CYS A 199 6.92 6.93 7.22
CA CYS A 199 7.43 5.67 7.74
C CYS A 199 7.66 5.74 9.26
N GLN A 200 7.21 4.73 9.99
CA GLN A 200 7.43 4.64 11.43
C GLN A 200 8.31 3.43 11.74
N ASN A 201 8.87 3.43 12.94
CA ASN A 201 9.42 2.20 13.49
C ASN A 201 8.24 1.28 13.84
N ASP A 202 8.38 0.00 13.60
CA ASP A 202 7.39 -0.96 14.08
C ASP A 202 7.45 -1.09 15.61
N PHE A 203 6.50 -1.84 16.17
CA PHE A 203 6.41 -2.08 17.61
C PHE A 203 7.61 -2.83 18.19
N PHE A 204 8.36 -3.56 17.36
CA PHE A 204 9.55 -4.33 17.72
C PHE A 204 10.86 -3.56 17.47
N GLY A 205 10.78 -2.28 17.09
CA GLY A 205 11.94 -1.43 16.84
C GLY A 205 12.54 -1.59 15.45
N TYR A 206 11.91 -2.35 14.54
CA TYR A 206 12.27 -2.38 13.14
C TYR A 206 12.09 -0.99 12.53
N ASN A 207 13.17 -0.45 12.00
CA ASN A 207 13.17 0.88 11.42
C ASN A 207 13.17 0.77 9.90
N CYS A 208 11.96 0.75 9.31
CA CYS A 208 11.78 0.70 7.86
C CYS A 208 12.54 1.83 7.16
N PHE A 209 12.53 3.04 7.74
CA PHE A 209 13.20 4.21 7.17
C PHE A 209 14.72 4.02 7.13
N LYS A 210 15.36 3.63 8.24
CA LYS A 210 16.80 3.34 8.29
C LYS A 210 17.18 2.22 7.33
N SER A 211 16.36 1.18 7.24
CA SER A 211 16.62 0.04 6.34
C SER A 211 16.58 0.48 4.87
N LEU A 212 15.61 1.31 4.52
CA LEU A 212 15.51 1.91 3.18
C LEU A 212 16.68 2.86 2.88
N VAL A 213 17.11 3.67 3.86
CA VAL A 213 18.31 4.53 3.73
C VAL A 213 19.57 3.69 3.49
N LYS A 214 19.76 2.60 4.26
CA LYS A 214 20.90 1.70 4.08
C LYS A 214 20.92 1.08 2.69
N MET A 215 19.78 0.59 2.21
CA MET A 215 19.65 0.07 0.86
C MET A 215 19.95 1.12 -0.21
N ALA A 216 19.42 2.34 -0.05
CA ALA A 216 19.68 3.43 -1.00
C ALA A 216 21.15 3.90 -1.01
N LYS A 217 21.88 3.66 0.08
CA LYS A 217 23.34 3.85 0.16
C LYS A 217 24.15 2.66 -0.38
N GLY A 218 23.51 1.56 -0.74
CA GLY A 218 24.18 0.32 -1.17
C GLY A 218 24.83 -0.45 -0.02
N GLU A 219 24.45 -0.17 1.22
CA GLU A 219 24.95 -0.90 2.39
C GLU A 219 24.32 -2.30 2.44
N LYS A 220 25.12 -3.31 2.78
CA LYS A 220 24.59 -4.66 3.04
C LYS A 220 23.65 -4.60 4.24
N PHE A 221 22.45 -5.11 4.05
CA PHE A 221 21.42 -5.16 5.08
C PHE A 221 20.93 -6.59 5.27
N LEU A 222 20.84 -7.02 6.53
CA LEU A 222 20.17 -8.26 6.91
C LEU A 222 18.86 -7.86 7.58
N ALA A 223 17.75 -8.22 6.93
CA ALA A 223 16.42 -8.00 7.47
C ALA A 223 16.18 -8.94 8.65
N HIS A 224 16.50 -8.45 9.87
CA HIS A 224 16.37 -9.16 11.14
C HIS A 224 17.04 -10.54 11.18
N SER A 225 18.15 -10.64 11.94
CA SER A 225 18.62 -11.92 12.50
C SER A 225 17.59 -12.49 13.48
#